data_AF-A0A2Z6N4G4-F1
#
_entry.id   AF-A0A2Z6N4G4-F1
#
_cell.length_a   1.000
_cell.length_b   1.000
_cell.length_c   1.000
_cell.angle_alpha   90.00
_cell.angle_beta   90.00
_cell.angle_gamma   90.00
#
_symmetry.space_group_name_H-M   'P 1'
#
loop_
_entity.id
_entity.type
_entity.pdbx_description
1 polymer ?
#
loop_
_entity_poly.entity_id
_entity_poly.type
_entity_poly.pdbx_seq_one_letter_code
_entity_poly.pdbx_strand_id
1 'polypeptide(L)'
;MKSGNSGVFPYGSVPLKTYLPDGDIDLTALSCQNIEDGLVSDVHAVLRGEENNEAAEYEVKDVRFIDAEVKLVKCLVQNIVVDISFNQLGGLSTLCFLEKVDRLVAKDHIFKRSIILIKAWCYYESRILGAHHGLISTYALETLVLYVFHRFHMSLDGPLAFMHSALFQVLYRFLDYFSKFDWDNYCVSLKGPVGKSSPPDVVADALENGGNTLLTDEFIRSCVESFSVPPRGIDLNLRAFPHKHLNIIDPLKENNNLGRSVNKDWSGFNYIATTNILRGIAYYNDVIFIILNVETAAILMKNEKRGRALTLDKPKID
;
A
#
# COMPACT_ATOMS: atom_id res chain seq x y z
N MET A 1 36.17 -3.86 21.77
CA MET A 1 35.41 -3.18 20.69
C MET A 1 34.12 -2.65 21.30
N LYS A 2 33.92 -1.33 21.32
CA LYS A 2 32.69 -0.72 21.86
C LYS A 2 31.53 -1.04 20.92
N SER A 3 30.44 -1.55 21.48
CA SER A 3 29.18 -1.84 20.80
C SER A 3 28.69 -0.60 20.05
N GLY A 4 28.78 -0.61 18.72
CA GLY A 4 28.03 0.32 17.91
C GLY A 4 26.54 -0.05 18.03
N ASN A 5 25.70 0.92 18.36
CA ASN A 5 24.25 0.76 18.49
C ASN A 5 23.68 0.11 17.22
N SER A 6 23.45 -1.20 17.28
CA SER A 6 22.71 -1.96 16.28
C SER A 6 21.34 -2.28 16.88
N GLY A 7 20.31 -2.11 16.08
CA GLY A 7 18.93 -2.31 16.51
C GLY A 7 18.10 -2.88 15.38
N VAL A 8 17.15 -3.76 15.71
CA VAL A 8 16.20 -4.33 14.76
C VAL A 8 14.85 -3.70 15.01
N PHE A 9 14.24 -3.14 13.96
CA PHE A 9 12.98 -2.44 14.06
C PHE A 9 11.97 -3.04 13.08
N PRO A 10 10.75 -3.35 13.53
CA PRO A 10 9.68 -3.71 12.61
C PRO A 10 9.21 -2.47 11.84
N TYR A 11 8.86 -2.67 10.58
CA TYR A 11 8.18 -1.66 9.76
C TYR A 11 7.09 -2.31 8.90
N GLY A 12 6.47 -1.56 8.00
CA GLY A 12 5.44 -2.09 7.11
C GLY A 12 4.10 -2.38 7.80
N SER A 13 3.38 -3.39 7.32
CA SER A 13 1.96 -3.60 7.65
C SER A 13 1.73 -4.03 9.11
N VAL A 14 2.67 -4.76 9.71
CA VAL A 14 2.54 -5.30 11.08
C VAL A 14 2.49 -4.17 12.12
N PRO A 15 3.52 -3.30 12.26
CA PRO A 15 3.47 -2.19 13.21
C PRO A 15 2.41 -1.14 12.88
N LEU A 16 2.05 -0.96 11.59
CA LEU A 16 0.94 -0.08 11.18
C LEU A 16 -0.44 -0.69 11.51
N LYS A 17 -0.51 -1.99 11.84
CA LYS A 17 -1.74 -2.77 12.07
C LYS A 17 -2.65 -2.83 10.84
N THR A 18 -2.05 -2.95 9.66
CA THR A 18 -2.74 -3.08 8.36
C THR A 18 -2.35 -4.35 7.61
N TYR A 19 -1.91 -5.38 8.34
CA TYR A 19 -1.50 -6.67 7.81
C TYR A 19 -2.69 -7.57 7.43
N LEU A 20 -2.48 -8.45 6.46
CA LEU A 20 -3.38 -9.55 6.13
C LEU A 20 -2.90 -10.84 6.84
N PRO A 21 -3.76 -11.87 7.00
CA PRO A 21 -3.37 -13.13 7.63
C PRO A 21 -2.16 -13.81 6.99
N ASP A 22 -2.01 -13.67 5.67
CA ASP A 22 -0.92 -14.25 4.88
C ASP A 22 0.23 -13.26 4.63
N GLY A 23 0.23 -12.12 5.34
CA GLY A 23 1.24 -11.08 5.21
C GLY A 23 2.60 -11.49 5.80
N ASP A 24 3.65 -10.88 5.26
CA ASP A 24 5.01 -10.96 5.77
C ASP A 24 5.25 -10.03 6.97
N ILE A 25 6.31 -10.34 7.73
CA ILE A 25 6.87 -9.48 8.76
C ILE A 25 8.11 -8.80 8.18
N ASP A 26 8.03 -7.48 8.00
CA ASP A 26 9.16 -6.66 7.58
C ASP A 26 9.98 -6.18 8.78
N LEU A 27 11.27 -6.47 8.78
CA LEU A 27 12.24 -6.01 9.76
C LEU A 27 13.36 -5.22 9.06
N THR A 28 13.85 -4.16 9.70
CA THR A 28 15.10 -3.51 9.31
C THR A 28 16.12 -3.61 10.42
N ALA A 29 17.29 -4.17 10.11
CA ALA A 29 18.46 -4.10 10.98
C ALA A 29 19.23 -2.80 10.69
N LEU A 30 19.40 -1.96 11.70
CA LEU A 30 20.13 -0.70 11.60
C LEU A 30 21.57 -0.89 12.08
N SER A 31 22.52 -0.38 11.31
CA SER A 31 23.95 -0.38 11.62
C SER A 31 24.61 0.92 11.20
N CYS A 32 25.80 1.19 11.75
CA CYS A 32 26.64 2.27 11.22
C CYS A 32 27.02 2.00 9.75
N GLN A 33 27.09 3.06 8.95
CA GLN A 33 27.18 3.04 7.47
C GLN A 33 28.42 2.36 6.85
N ASN A 34 29.29 1.71 7.63
CA ASN A 34 30.52 1.09 7.14
C ASN A 34 30.61 -0.44 7.38
N ILE A 35 29.53 -1.08 7.86
CA ILE A 35 29.52 -2.52 8.20
C ILE A 35 28.30 -3.24 7.59
N GLU A 36 27.54 -2.58 6.70
CA GLU A 36 26.26 -3.14 6.18
C GLU A 36 26.44 -4.51 5.53
N ASP A 37 27.43 -4.69 4.65
CA ASP A 37 27.69 -5.98 3.99
C ASP A 37 28.14 -7.08 4.97
N GLY A 38 28.90 -6.72 6.01
CA GLY A 38 29.27 -7.63 7.07
C GLY A 38 28.04 -8.07 7.87
N LEU A 39 27.19 -7.11 8.25
CA LEU A 39 25.97 -7.39 9.00
C LEU A 39 24.99 -8.29 8.23
N VAL A 40 24.83 -8.06 6.93
CA VAL A 40 24.01 -8.90 6.06
C VAL A 40 24.51 -10.35 6.09
N SER A 41 25.82 -10.54 5.91
CA SER A 41 26.45 -11.87 5.96
C SER A 41 26.30 -12.53 7.33
N ASP A 42 26.47 -11.77 8.41
CA ASP A 42 26.35 -12.27 9.79
C ASP A 42 24.91 -12.72 10.09
N VAL A 43 23.90 -11.90 9.76
CA VAL A 43 22.48 -12.26 9.95
C VAL A 43 22.11 -13.49 9.13
N HIS A 44 22.56 -13.55 7.88
CA HIS A 44 22.33 -14.72 7.04
C HIS A 44 22.98 -15.98 7.63
N ALA A 45 24.22 -15.89 8.10
CA ALA A 45 24.93 -17.02 8.71
C ALA A 45 24.24 -17.53 9.99
N VAL A 46 23.77 -16.62 10.85
CA VAL A 46 23.02 -16.99 12.07
C VAL A 46 21.73 -17.72 11.72
N LEU A 47 20.92 -17.18 10.79
CA LEU A 47 19.67 -17.82 10.39
C LEU A 47 19.88 -19.18 9.72
N ARG A 48 20.94 -19.33 8.91
CA ARG A 48 21.34 -20.64 8.36
C ARG A 48 21.77 -21.63 9.44
N GLY A 49 22.37 -21.15 10.53
CA GLY A 49 22.66 -21.97 11.71
C GLY A 49 21.38 -22.48 12.37
N GLU A 50 20.42 -21.59 12.62
CA GLU A 50 19.13 -21.94 13.23
C GLU A 50 18.26 -22.85 12.35
N GLU A 51 18.35 -22.73 11.02
CA GLU A 51 17.67 -23.65 10.09
C GLU A 51 18.11 -25.12 10.27
N ASN A 52 19.34 -25.36 10.74
CA ASN A 52 19.87 -26.70 11.01
C ASN A 52 19.80 -27.09 12.50
N ASN A 53 19.22 -26.24 13.35
CA ASN A 53 19.17 -26.44 14.79
C ASN A 53 17.85 -27.11 15.21
N GLU A 54 17.86 -28.43 15.35
CA GLU A 54 16.69 -29.21 15.80
C GLU A 54 16.19 -28.83 17.21
N ALA A 55 17.04 -28.17 18.02
CA ALA A 55 16.73 -27.74 19.38
C ALA A 55 16.32 -26.26 19.47
N ALA A 56 16.18 -25.55 18.34
CA ALA A 56 15.78 -24.15 18.33
C ALA A 56 14.37 -23.97 18.93
N GLU A 57 14.18 -22.90 19.72
CA GLU A 57 12.86 -22.53 20.27
C GLU A 57 11.85 -22.23 19.16
N TYR A 58 12.32 -21.60 18.08
CA TYR A 58 11.53 -21.24 16.90
C TYR A 58 12.11 -21.94 15.68
N GLU A 59 11.27 -22.70 14.97
CA GLU A 59 11.66 -23.35 13.73
C GLU A 59 11.92 -22.30 12.63
N VAL A 60 13.14 -22.32 12.08
CA VAL A 60 13.56 -21.49 10.95
C VAL A 60 13.68 -22.36 9.70
N LYS A 61 13.13 -21.90 8.57
CA LYS A 61 13.18 -22.59 7.27
C LYS A 61 13.41 -21.61 6.13
N ASP A 62 13.80 -22.15 4.97
CA ASP A 62 13.88 -21.45 3.69
C ASP A 62 14.71 -20.15 3.75
N VAL A 63 15.85 -20.18 4.45
CA VAL A 63 16.71 -19.01 4.59
C VAL A 63 17.38 -18.69 3.25
N ARG A 64 17.11 -17.49 2.71
CA ARG A 64 17.58 -17.03 1.41
C ARG A 64 18.13 -15.61 1.49
N PHE A 65 19.28 -15.38 0.88
CA PHE A 65 19.81 -14.05 0.63
C PHE A 65 19.38 -13.55 -0.75
N ILE A 66 18.88 -12.32 -0.83
CA ILE A 66 18.47 -11.65 -2.06
C ILE A 66 19.32 -10.39 -2.24
N ASP A 67 20.14 -10.40 -3.29
CA ASP A 67 20.99 -9.28 -3.69
C ASP A 67 20.29 -8.46 -4.79
N ALA A 68 19.47 -7.51 -4.38
CA ALA A 68 18.72 -6.59 -5.25
C ALA A 68 19.04 -5.12 -4.89
N GLU A 69 18.29 -4.15 -5.45
CA GLU A 69 18.40 -2.72 -5.09
C GLU A 69 18.38 -2.51 -3.56
N VAL A 70 17.58 -3.32 -2.87
CA VAL A 70 17.60 -3.46 -1.41
C VAL A 70 18.02 -4.90 -1.10
N LYS A 71 19.12 -5.06 -0.38
CA LYS A 71 19.59 -6.36 0.12
C LYS A 71 18.63 -6.88 1.19
N LEU A 72 18.22 -8.14 1.07
CA LEU A 72 17.25 -8.78 1.96
C LEU A 72 17.73 -10.17 2.37
N VAL A 73 17.49 -10.54 3.61
CA VAL A 73 17.49 -11.94 4.06
C VAL A 73 16.05 -12.34 4.32
N LYS A 74 15.55 -13.31 3.56
CA LYS A 74 14.21 -13.87 3.74
C LYS A 74 14.29 -15.21 4.44
N CYS A 75 13.36 -15.48 5.33
CA CYS A 75 13.19 -16.80 5.95
C CYS A 75 11.74 -17.04 6.36
N LEU A 76 11.44 -18.27 6.75
CA LEU A 76 10.22 -18.65 7.45
C LEU A 76 10.55 -18.86 8.92
N VAL A 77 9.80 -18.23 9.83
CA VAL A 77 9.87 -18.47 11.27
C VAL A 77 8.50 -18.96 11.72
N GLN A 78 8.39 -20.20 12.19
CA GLN A 78 7.08 -20.83 12.49
C GLN A 78 6.07 -20.73 11.33
N ASN A 79 6.54 -20.91 10.10
CA ASN A 79 5.79 -20.75 8.84
C ASN A 79 5.29 -19.33 8.54
N ILE A 80 5.77 -18.30 9.25
CA ILE A 80 5.53 -16.89 8.92
C ILE A 80 6.70 -16.38 8.09
N VAL A 81 6.41 -15.72 6.96
CA VAL A 81 7.44 -15.09 6.12
C VAL A 81 8.01 -13.88 6.84
N VAL A 82 9.34 -13.83 6.98
CA VAL A 82 10.07 -12.71 7.56
C VAL A 82 11.06 -12.16 6.54
N ASP A 83 10.92 -10.88 6.23
CA ASP A 83 11.78 -10.12 5.34
C ASP A 83 12.68 -9.21 6.16
N ILE A 84 13.98 -9.52 6.21
CA ILE A 84 14.97 -8.73 6.95
C ILE A 84 15.76 -7.88 5.97
N SER A 85 15.49 -6.58 6.00
CA SER A 85 16.21 -5.53 5.28
C SER A 85 17.27 -4.88 6.16
N PHE A 86 18.16 -4.11 5.55
CA PHE A 86 19.27 -3.47 6.25
C PHE A 86 19.24 -1.98 5.98
N ASN A 87 19.30 -1.20 7.06
CA ASN A 87 19.29 0.25 7.01
C ASN A 87 18.10 0.82 6.18
N GLN A 88 16.93 0.18 6.17
CA GLN A 88 15.79 0.58 5.34
C GLN A 88 14.94 1.68 6.00
N LEU A 89 15.54 2.87 6.12
CA LEU A 89 14.91 4.02 6.78
C LEU A 89 13.62 4.47 6.08
N GLY A 90 13.51 4.31 4.76
CA GLY A 90 12.30 4.69 4.00
C GLY A 90 11.05 3.94 4.45
N GLY A 91 11.19 2.67 4.87
CA GLY A 91 10.10 1.88 5.43
C GLY A 91 9.61 2.42 6.78
N LEU A 92 10.54 2.83 7.64
CA LEU A 92 10.24 3.49 8.92
C LEU A 92 9.59 4.86 8.72
N SER A 93 10.09 5.65 7.76
CA SER A 93 9.51 6.94 7.39
C SER A 93 8.07 6.81 6.91
N THR A 94 7.80 5.81 6.07
CA THR A 94 6.45 5.48 5.58
C THR A 94 5.52 5.13 6.74
N LEU A 95 5.96 4.25 7.65
CA LEU A 95 5.20 3.88 8.85
C LEU A 95 4.82 5.11 9.68
N CYS A 96 5.80 5.97 9.99
CA CYS A 96 5.56 7.17 10.79
C CYS A 96 4.63 8.17 10.09
N PHE A 97 4.76 8.33 8.78
CA PHE A 97 3.88 9.18 7.97
C PHE A 97 2.42 8.69 8.01
N LEU A 98 2.20 7.40 7.73
CA LEU A 98 0.86 6.81 7.72
C LEU A 98 0.22 6.78 9.12
N GLU A 99 1.00 6.59 10.18
CA GLU A 99 0.55 6.77 11.56
C GLU A 99 0.07 8.20 11.85
N LYS A 100 0.82 9.21 11.38
CA LYS A 100 0.45 10.62 11.56
C LYS A 100 -0.82 10.97 10.77
N VAL A 101 -0.97 10.43 9.56
CA VAL A 101 -2.19 10.55 8.75
C VAL A 101 -3.40 9.91 9.43
N ASP A 102 -3.27 8.67 9.94
CA ASP A 102 -4.37 7.98 10.62
C ASP A 102 -4.86 8.75 11.85
N ARG A 103 -3.94 9.33 12.63
CA ARG A 103 -4.26 10.21 13.76
C ARG A 103 -4.93 11.51 13.33
N LEU A 104 -4.59 12.05 12.17
CA LEU A 104 -5.23 13.24 11.62
C LEU A 104 -6.67 12.94 11.18
N VAL A 105 -6.90 11.80 10.52
CA VAL A 105 -8.25 11.36 10.12
C VAL A 105 -9.13 11.12 11.35
N ALA A 106 -8.57 10.62 12.45
CA ALA A 106 -9.17 10.60 13.79
C ALA A 106 -10.58 9.96 13.91
N LYS A 107 -10.90 8.96 13.10
CA LYS A 107 -12.23 8.32 13.02
C LYS A 107 -12.16 6.82 13.27
N ASP A 108 -11.82 6.44 14.50
CA ASP A 108 -11.68 5.02 14.91
C ASP A 108 -10.84 4.20 13.91
N HIS A 109 -9.69 4.78 13.53
CA HIS A 109 -8.74 4.18 12.58
C HIS A 109 -9.36 3.79 11.22
N ILE A 110 -10.39 4.53 10.75
CA ILE A 110 -11.06 4.25 9.47
C ILE A 110 -10.08 4.24 8.29
N PHE A 111 -9.01 5.04 8.34
CA PHE A 111 -7.97 5.04 7.32
C PHE A 111 -7.26 3.68 7.24
N LYS A 112 -6.73 3.19 8.37
CA LYS A 112 -6.12 1.86 8.45
C LYS A 112 -7.09 0.73 8.13
N ARG A 113 -8.34 0.82 8.60
CA ARG A 113 -9.39 -0.17 8.28
C ARG A 113 -9.73 -0.18 6.79
N SER A 114 -9.73 0.98 6.12
CA SER A 114 -9.89 1.07 4.67
C SER A 114 -8.71 0.47 3.93
N ILE A 115 -7.48 0.70 4.42
CA ILE A 115 -6.29 0.03 3.89
C ILE A 115 -6.47 -1.48 3.95
N ILE A 116 -6.86 -2.06 5.09
CA ILE A 116 -7.06 -3.51 5.22
C ILE A 116 -8.11 -4.01 4.21
N LEU A 117 -9.26 -3.34 4.11
CA LEU A 117 -10.34 -3.73 3.20
C LEU A 117 -9.89 -3.72 1.73
N ILE A 118 -9.27 -2.63 1.29
CA ILE A 118 -8.80 -2.46 -0.08
C ILE A 118 -7.62 -3.38 -0.37
N LYS A 119 -6.71 -3.58 0.59
CA LYS A 119 -5.58 -4.51 0.51
C LYS A 119 -6.08 -5.94 0.34
N ALA A 120 -7.06 -6.37 1.14
CA ALA A 120 -7.67 -7.69 1.02
C ALA A 120 -8.33 -7.89 -0.35
N TRP A 121 -9.07 -6.89 -0.85
CA TRP A 121 -9.68 -6.97 -2.18
C TRP A 121 -8.61 -7.01 -3.30
N CYS A 122 -7.58 -6.16 -3.22
CA CYS A 122 -6.50 -6.15 -4.21
C CYS A 122 -5.68 -7.44 -4.22
N TYR A 123 -5.53 -8.08 -3.07
CA TYR A 123 -4.74 -9.30 -2.92
C TYR A 123 -5.55 -10.56 -3.28
N TYR A 124 -6.71 -10.77 -2.65
CA TYR A 124 -7.48 -12.00 -2.80
C TYR A 124 -8.38 -12.01 -4.06
N GLU A 125 -9.02 -10.87 -4.38
CA GLU A 125 -10.01 -10.81 -5.46
C GLU A 125 -9.37 -10.44 -6.80
N SER A 126 -8.79 -9.24 -6.91
CA SER A 126 -8.29 -8.75 -8.19
C SER A 126 -6.84 -9.15 -8.52
N ARG A 127 -6.09 -9.67 -7.52
CA ARG A 127 -4.69 -10.11 -7.66
C ARG A 127 -3.77 -9.05 -8.27
N ILE A 128 -3.94 -7.78 -7.86
CA ILE A 128 -3.15 -6.63 -8.33
C ILE A 128 -2.12 -6.13 -7.32
N LEU A 129 -1.98 -6.79 -6.17
CA LEU A 129 -1.04 -6.43 -5.09
C LEU A 129 0.10 -7.45 -4.98
N GLY A 130 1.35 -6.97 -4.94
CA GLY A 130 2.54 -7.79 -4.74
C GLY A 130 3.73 -7.34 -5.59
N ALA A 131 4.57 -6.44 -5.05
CA ALA A 131 5.69 -5.85 -5.80
C ALA A 131 6.68 -6.90 -6.36
N HIS A 132 6.95 -7.98 -5.61
CA HIS A 132 7.81 -9.08 -6.06
C HIS A 132 7.27 -9.82 -7.29
N HIS A 133 5.99 -9.70 -7.59
CA HIS A 133 5.33 -10.28 -8.76
C HIS A 133 5.11 -9.26 -9.89
N GLY A 134 5.73 -8.09 -9.83
CA GLY A 134 5.56 -7.04 -10.83
C GLY A 134 4.22 -6.30 -10.72
N LEU A 135 3.62 -6.29 -9.54
CA LEU A 135 2.31 -5.69 -9.25
C LEU A 135 2.46 -4.46 -8.33
N ILE A 136 1.33 -3.90 -7.86
CA ILE A 136 1.31 -2.72 -6.98
C ILE A 136 2.01 -3.07 -5.66
N SER A 137 2.85 -2.18 -5.15
CA SER A 137 3.47 -2.32 -3.82
C SER A 137 2.49 -1.93 -2.71
N THR A 138 2.72 -2.44 -1.49
CA THR A 138 1.89 -2.07 -0.32
C THR A 138 1.86 -0.56 -0.10
N TYR A 139 3.01 0.11 -0.17
CA TYR A 139 3.06 1.57 0.01
C TYR A 139 2.33 2.31 -1.12
N ALA A 140 2.49 1.88 -2.39
CA ALA A 140 1.74 2.47 -3.49
C ALA A 140 0.22 2.36 -3.29
N LEU A 141 -0.27 1.19 -2.86
CA LEU A 141 -1.68 1.00 -2.54
C LEU A 141 -2.13 1.94 -1.42
N GLU A 142 -1.37 2.02 -0.33
CA GLU A 142 -1.67 2.87 0.82
C GLU A 142 -1.71 4.36 0.44
N THR A 143 -0.83 4.81 -0.46
CA THR A 143 -0.85 6.16 -1.02
C THR A 143 -2.09 6.41 -1.87
N LEU A 144 -2.54 5.44 -2.67
CA LEU A 144 -3.79 5.55 -3.43
C LEU A 144 -5.02 5.62 -2.51
N VAL A 145 -5.04 4.85 -1.40
CA VAL A 145 -6.08 4.97 -0.37
C VAL A 145 -6.04 6.35 0.28
N LEU A 146 -4.85 6.86 0.62
CA LEU A 146 -4.68 8.22 1.15
C LEU A 146 -5.19 9.28 0.16
N TYR A 147 -4.92 9.11 -1.13
CA TYR A 147 -5.45 9.99 -2.16
C TYR A 147 -6.98 10.05 -2.13
N VAL A 148 -7.65 8.91 -1.99
CA VAL A 148 -9.13 8.85 -1.87
C VAL A 148 -9.61 9.63 -0.65
N PHE A 149 -8.99 9.43 0.52
CA PHE A 149 -9.31 10.21 1.72
C PHE A 149 -9.09 11.71 1.48
N HIS A 150 -7.96 12.10 0.92
CA HIS A 150 -7.62 13.49 0.70
C HIS A 150 -8.60 14.17 -0.28
N ARG A 151 -8.87 13.53 -1.43
CA ARG A 151 -9.72 14.08 -2.49
C ARG A 151 -11.19 14.12 -2.10
N PHE A 152 -11.69 13.07 -1.45
CA PHE A 152 -13.12 12.86 -1.21
C PHE A 152 -13.55 13.09 0.25
N HIS A 153 -12.69 13.65 1.12
CA HIS A 153 -12.97 13.85 2.56
C HIS A 153 -14.33 14.51 2.84
N MET A 154 -14.71 15.54 2.10
CA MET A 154 -16.02 16.22 2.29
C MET A 154 -17.21 15.27 2.08
N SER A 155 -17.11 14.35 1.12
CA SER A 155 -18.16 13.35 0.86
C SER A 155 -18.16 12.20 1.87
N LEU A 156 -17.00 11.89 2.45
CA LEU A 156 -16.84 10.85 3.47
C LEU A 156 -17.34 11.30 4.86
N ASP A 157 -17.46 12.62 5.07
CA ASP A 157 -17.75 13.25 6.36
C ASP A 157 -19.23 13.62 6.55
N GLY A 158 -20.11 13.19 5.63
CA GLY A 158 -21.53 13.53 5.66
C GLY A 158 -22.32 12.91 6.83
N PRO A 159 -23.46 13.51 7.22
CA PRO A 159 -24.25 13.12 8.41
C PRO A 159 -24.87 11.71 8.37
N LEU A 160 -24.75 10.97 7.27
CA LEU A 160 -25.21 9.58 7.09
C LEU A 160 -24.05 8.56 7.03
N ALA A 161 -22.81 8.99 7.30
CA ALA A 161 -21.62 8.14 7.29
C ALA A 161 -21.54 7.29 8.57
N PHE A 162 -22.41 6.28 8.68
CA PHE A 162 -22.15 5.16 9.59
C PHE A 162 -20.81 4.53 9.24
N MET A 163 -20.02 4.13 10.25
CA MET A 163 -18.64 3.66 10.06
C MET A 163 -18.47 2.60 8.96
N HIS A 164 -19.39 1.64 8.85
CA HIS A 164 -19.37 0.63 7.79
C HIS A 164 -19.67 1.25 6.41
N SER A 165 -20.66 2.14 6.30
CA SER A 165 -20.95 2.84 5.05
C SER A 165 -19.79 3.72 4.60
N ALA A 166 -18.99 4.25 5.52
CA ALA A 166 -17.80 5.03 5.20
C ALA A 166 -16.66 4.15 4.63
N LEU A 167 -16.33 3.01 5.26
CA LEU A 167 -15.32 2.07 4.73
C LEU A 167 -15.64 1.62 3.30
N PHE A 168 -16.92 1.35 3.07
CA PHE A 168 -17.42 0.94 1.77
C PHE A 168 -17.41 2.05 0.74
N GLN A 169 -17.76 3.28 1.13
CA GLN A 169 -17.63 4.44 0.25
C GLN A 169 -16.17 4.67 -0.17
N VAL A 170 -15.20 4.45 0.73
CA VAL A 170 -13.78 4.53 0.38
C VAL A 170 -13.41 3.47 -0.65
N LEU A 171 -13.83 2.21 -0.47
CA LEU A 171 -13.61 1.14 -1.47
C LEU A 171 -14.27 1.49 -2.81
N TYR A 172 -15.52 1.94 -2.81
CA TYR A 172 -16.24 2.35 -4.02
C TYR A 172 -15.50 3.48 -4.74
N ARG A 173 -15.11 4.55 -4.04
CA ARG A 173 -14.38 5.68 -4.61
C ARG A 173 -13.02 5.26 -5.16
N PHE A 174 -12.32 4.38 -4.45
CA PHE A 174 -11.05 3.82 -4.90
C PHE A 174 -11.22 3.12 -6.26
N LEU A 175 -12.17 2.19 -6.35
CA LEU A 175 -12.41 1.41 -7.57
C LEU A 175 -12.93 2.31 -8.71
N ASP A 176 -13.93 3.15 -8.42
CA ASP A 176 -14.57 4.03 -9.42
C ASP A 176 -13.59 5.04 -10.00
N TYR A 177 -12.80 5.70 -9.14
CA TYR A 177 -11.85 6.71 -9.58
C TYR A 177 -10.69 6.10 -10.37
N PHE A 178 -9.99 5.10 -9.80
CA PHE A 178 -8.77 4.60 -10.43
C PHE A 178 -9.02 3.74 -11.67
N SER A 179 -10.23 3.18 -11.83
CA SER A 179 -10.64 2.50 -13.07
C SER A 179 -10.84 3.45 -14.25
N LYS A 180 -11.12 4.74 -13.97
CA LYS A 180 -11.36 5.80 -14.98
C LYS A 180 -10.18 6.76 -15.12
N PHE A 181 -9.21 6.69 -14.22
CA PHE A 181 -8.05 7.57 -14.21
C PHE A 181 -7.22 7.36 -15.47
N ASP A 182 -6.83 8.45 -16.12
CA ASP A 182 -5.97 8.43 -17.31
C ASP A 182 -4.50 8.23 -16.91
N TRP A 183 -4.15 6.95 -16.70
CA TRP A 183 -2.79 6.50 -16.37
C TRP A 183 -1.78 6.72 -17.51
N ASP A 184 -2.25 6.95 -18.74
CA ASP A 184 -1.40 7.15 -19.90
C ASP A 184 -0.84 8.57 -19.95
N ASN A 185 -1.62 9.56 -19.52
CA ASN A 185 -1.20 10.97 -19.57
C ASN A 185 -0.87 11.59 -18.22
N TYR A 186 -1.34 11.01 -17.10
CA TYR A 186 -1.20 11.61 -15.78
C TYR A 186 -0.51 10.71 -14.75
N CYS A 187 0.07 11.37 -13.75
CA CYS A 187 0.59 10.81 -12.51
C CYS A 187 -0.35 11.16 -11.36
N VAL A 188 -0.53 10.26 -10.40
CA VAL A 188 -1.26 10.54 -9.16
C VAL A 188 -0.34 11.25 -8.18
N SER A 189 -0.75 12.42 -7.68
CA SER A 189 -0.12 13.14 -6.55
C SER A 189 -1.20 13.52 -5.55
N LEU A 190 -0.83 13.70 -4.27
CA LEU A 190 -1.78 14.20 -3.27
C LEU A 190 -2.36 15.59 -3.64
N LYS A 191 -1.63 16.40 -4.40
CA LYS A 191 -2.13 17.70 -4.90
C LYS A 191 -3.18 17.54 -6.01
N GLY A 192 -3.26 16.37 -6.64
CA GLY A 192 -4.14 16.07 -7.78
C GLY A 192 -3.39 15.37 -8.92
N PRO A 193 -4.05 15.13 -10.06
CA PRO A 193 -3.42 14.57 -11.26
C PRO A 193 -2.37 15.55 -11.81
N VAL A 194 -1.17 15.05 -12.13
CA VAL A 194 -0.08 15.84 -12.71
C VAL A 194 0.25 15.28 -14.09
N GLY A 195 0.28 16.12 -15.13
CA GLY A 195 0.58 15.65 -16.49
C GLY A 195 2.03 15.16 -16.61
N LYS A 196 2.26 14.08 -17.37
CA LYS A 196 3.63 13.55 -17.59
C LYS A 196 4.53 14.53 -18.35
N SER A 197 3.95 15.37 -19.19
CA SER A 197 4.65 16.41 -19.95
C SER A 197 4.70 17.77 -19.25
N SER A 198 4.04 17.90 -18.09
CA SER A 198 4.00 19.15 -17.32
C SER A 198 4.97 19.11 -16.13
N PRO A 199 5.42 20.27 -15.64
CA PRO A 199 6.15 20.34 -14.38
C PRO A 199 5.33 19.75 -13.22
N PRO A 200 5.97 19.19 -12.17
CA PRO A 200 5.28 18.57 -11.03
C PRO A 200 4.25 19.48 -10.33
N ASP A 201 4.44 20.80 -10.42
CA ASP A 201 3.60 21.81 -9.79
C ASP A 201 2.34 22.18 -10.59
N VAL A 202 2.18 21.66 -11.82
CA VAL A 202 0.99 21.93 -12.64
C VAL A 202 0.01 20.78 -12.48
N VAL A 203 -0.98 21.00 -11.61
CA VAL A 203 -2.09 20.07 -11.39
C VAL A 203 -3.14 20.26 -12.49
N ALA A 204 -3.56 19.16 -13.11
CA ALA A 204 -4.53 19.15 -14.20
C ALA A 204 -5.97 19.43 -13.72
N ASP A 205 -6.32 18.91 -12.54
CA ASP A 205 -7.59 19.14 -11.88
C ASP A 205 -7.39 19.70 -10.47
N ALA A 206 -7.73 20.97 -10.27
CA ALA A 206 -7.80 21.55 -8.94
C ALA A 206 -8.71 20.72 -8.03
N LEU A 207 -8.43 20.69 -6.72
CA LEU A 207 -9.40 20.21 -5.74
C LEU A 207 -10.69 21.01 -5.88
N GLU A 208 -11.79 20.31 -6.21
CA GLU A 208 -13.14 20.89 -6.35
C GLU A 208 -13.64 21.59 -5.07
N ASN A 209 -12.89 21.50 -3.97
CA ASN A 209 -13.35 21.77 -2.61
C ASN A 209 -13.04 23.18 -2.10
N GLY A 210 -12.75 24.15 -2.97
CA GLY A 210 -12.68 25.58 -2.58
C GLY A 210 -11.69 25.92 -1.46
N GLY A 211 -10.61 25.14 -1.31
CA GLY A 211 -9.57 25.35 -0.29
C GLY A 211 -9.72 24.57 1.01
N ASN A 212 -10.80 23.81 1.23
CA ASN A 212 -10.88 22.88 2.36
C ASN A 212 -10.15 21.57 2.01
N THR A 213 -9.00 21.31 2.63
CA THR A 213 -8.13 20.16 2.35
C THR A 213 -7.90 19.36 3.62
N LEU A 214 -8.16 18.05 3.60
CA LEU A 214 -7.85 17.15 4.71
C LEU A 214 -6.36 17.22 5.11
N LEU A 215 -5.47 17.19 4.12
CA LEU A 215 -4.02 17.32 4.31
C LEU A 215 -3.62 18.72 3.88
N THR A 216 -3.36 19.61 4.83
CA THR A 216 -2.87 20.96 4.51
C THR A 216 -1.44 20.90 3.99
N ASP A 217 -1.03 21.91 3.20
CA ASP A 217 0.37 22.03 2.77
C ASP A 217 1.33 22.10 3.96
N GLU A 218 0.91 22.74 5.06
CA GLU A 218 1.65 22.75 6.33
C GLU A 218 1.88 21.34 6.88
N PHE A 219 0.83 20.52 6.90
CA PHE A 219 0.91 19.15 7.39
C PHE A 219 1.85 18.31 6.53
N ILE A 220 1.73 18.39 5.21
CA ILE A 220 2.59 17.65 4.27
C ILE A 220 4.04 18.10 4.45
N ARG A 221 4.32 19.40 4.49
CA ARG A 221 5.66 19.95 4.70
C ARG A 221 6.27 19.47 6.02
N SER A 222 5.50 19.51 7.10
CA SER A 222 5.94 18.98 8.40
C SER A 222 6.27 17.48 8.34
N CYS A 223 5.52 16.68 7.57
CA CYS A 223 5.81 15.26 7.37
C CYS A 223 7.10 15.05 6.56
N VAL A 224 7.29 15.81 5.48
CA VAL A 224 8.51 15.78 4.67
C VAL A 224 9.72 16.14 5.54
N GLU A 225 9.66 17.22 6.33
CA GLU A 225 10.73 17.63 7.22
C GLU A 225 11.06 16.58 8.30
N SER A 226 10.03 15.91 8.83
CA SER A 226 10.19 14.94 9.92
C SER A 226 10.64 13.56 9.44
N PHE A 227 10.23 13.15 8.23
CA PHE A 227 10.33 11.76 7.78
C PHE A 227 11.14 11.57 6.49
N SER A 228 11.58 12.64 5.82
CA SER A 228 12.45 12.48 4.65
C SER A 228 13.78 11.84 5.05
N VAL A 229 14.15 10.78 4.34
CA VAL A 229 15.44 10.13 4.53
C VAL A 229 16.49 10.88 3.72
N PRO A 230 17.63 11.26 4.32
CA PRO A 230 18.73 11.87 3.58
C PRO A 230 19.17 10.95 2.43
N PRO A 231 19.46 11.51 1.24
CA PRO A 231 19.96 10.69 0.13
C PRO A 231 21.28 10.01 0.52
N ARG A 232 21.43 8.75 0.11
CA ARG A 232 22.69 7.99 0.26
C ARG A 232 23.52 8.14 -1.01
N GLY A 233 24.77 8.58 -0.89
CA GLY A 233 25.72 8.67 -2.02
C GLY A 233 25.43 9.81 -2.99
N ILE A 234 25.76 9.61 -4.29
CA ILE A 234 25.67 10.61 -5.38
C ILE A 234 24.20 10.84 -5.84
N ASP A 235 23.21 10.36 -5.08
CA ASP A 235 21.79 10.64 -5.31
C ASP A 235 21.47 12.08 -4.85
N LEU A 236 22.18 13.05 -5.42
CA LEU A 236 21.76 14.44 -5.41
C LEU A 236 20.31 14.47 -5.94
N ASN A 237 19.47 15.32 -5.35
CA ASN A 237 18.04 15.53 -5.67
C ASN A 237 17.75 15.97 -7.14
N LEU A 238 18.63 15.64 -8.08
CA LEU A 238 18.63 15.99 -9.50
C LEU A 238 18.02 14.89 -10.40
N ARG A 239 17.74 13.68 -9.89
CA ARG A 239 17.10 12.64 -10.71
C ARG A 239 15.64 13.02 -11.00
N ALA A 240 15.32 13.11 -12.29
CA ALA A 240 13.96 13.32 -12.78
C ALA A 240 13.04 12.15 -12.38
N PHE A 241 11.75 12.43 -12.24
CA PHE A 241 10.73 11.43 -11.89
C PHE A 241 10.69 10.31 -12.96
N PRO A 242 10.88 9.03 -12.59
CA PRO A 242 10.91 7.94 -13.55
C PRO A 242 9.50 7.51 -13.96
N HIS A 243 9.10 7.83 -15.19
CA HIS A 243 7.82 7.40 -15.74
C HIS A 243 7.78 5.89 -16.02
N LYS A 244 6.66 5.26 -15.64
CA LYS A 244 6.33 3.84 -15.82
C LYS A 244 4.87 3.68 -16.25
N HIS A 245 4.31 2.48 -16.13
CA HIS A 245 2.91 2.17 -16.43
C HIS A 245 1.96 2.69 -15.36
N LEU A 246 2.34 2.53 -14.09
CA LEU A 246 1.67 3.12 -12.94
C LEU A 246 2.55 4.24 -12.39
N ASN A 247 2.02 5.46 -12.34
CA ASN A 247 2.77 6.64 -11.92
C ASN A 247 2.12 7.27 -10.69
N ILE A 248 2.75 7.06 -9.53
CA ILE A 248 2.29 7.57 -8.25
C ILE A 248 3.46 8.31 -7.62
N ILE A 249 3.29 9.61 -7.42
CA ILE A 249 4.29 10.48 -6.82
C ILE A 249 4.30 10.25 -5.31
N ASP A 250 5.47 9.87 -4.78
CA ASP A 250 5.66 9.66 -3.35
C ASP A 250 5.53 10.99 -2.57
N PRO A 251 4.60 11.07 -1.59
CA PRO A 251 4.42 12.28 -0.78
C PRO A 251 5.64 12.73 0.02
N LEU A 252 6.56 11.82 0.33
CA LEU A 252 7.77 12.11 1.09
C LEU A 252 9.00 12.34 0.19
N LYS A 253 8.91 11.99 -1.10
CA LYS A 253 10.04 12.05 -2.04
C LYS A 253 9.54 12.19 -3.49
N GLU A 254 9.35 13.42 -3.95
CA GLU A 254 8.68 13.70 -5.24
C GLU A 254 9.31 13.05 -6.49
N ASN A 255 10.60 12.69 -6.46
CA ASN A 255 11.26 11.99 -7.56
C ASN A 255 11.15 10.45 -7.49
N ASN A 256 10.47 9.90 -6.47
CA ASN A 256 10.23 8.48 -6.31
C ASN A 256 8.86 8.10 -6.87
N ASN A 257 8.83 7.22 -7.87
CA ASN A 257 7.59 6.65 -8.38
C ASN A 257 7.25 5.38 -7.61
N LEU A 258 6.17 5.40 -6.82
CA LEU A 258 5.72 4.25 -6.03
C LEU A 258 5.19 3.09 -6.89
N GLY A 259 4.76 3.38 -8.12
CA GLY A 259 4.30 2.40 -9.09
C GLY A 259 5.42 1.70 -9.87
N ARG A 260 6.69 1.92 -9.50
CA ARG A 260 7.88 1.42 -10.24
C ARG A 260 7.98 -0.10 -10.38
N SER A 261 7.33 -0.87 -9.50
CA SER A 261 7.29 -2.33 -9.56
C SER A 261 6.33 -2.86 -10.61
N VAL A 262 5.41 -2.05 -11.12
CA VAL A 262 4.35 -2.49 -12.03
C VAL A 262 4.89 -2.74 -13.45
N ASN A 263 4.68 -3.96 -13.93
CA ASN A 263 5.11 -4.39 -15.27
C ASN A 263 4.20 -3.87 -16.39
N LYS A 264 4.69 -3.95 -17.64
CA LYS A 264 4.00 -3.46 -18.85
C LYS A 264 2.68 -4.16 -19.16
N ASP A 265 2.56 -5.43 -18.79
CA ASP A 265 1.36 -6.23 -19.03
C ASP A 265 0.29 -6.01 -17.96
N TRP A 266 0.54 -5.09 -17.00
CA TRP A 266 -0.43 -4.79 -15.97
C TRP A 266 -1.64 -4.05 -16.56
N SER A 267 -2.79 -4.72 -16.51
CA SER A 267 -4.08 -4.16 -16.90
C SER A 267 -4.99 -3.92 -15.70
N GLY A 268 -4.47 -3.93 -14.46
CA GLY A 268 -5.26 -4.06 -13.23
C GLY A 268 -6.49 -3.14 -13.16
N PHE A 269 -6.30 -1.81 -13.16
CA PHE A 269 -7.43 -0.88 -13.09
C PHE A 269 -8.30 -0.85 -14.37
N ASN A 270 -7.70 -1.07 -15.55
CA ASN A 270 -8.45 -1.17 -16.80
C ASN A 270 -9.32 -2.44 -16.85
N TYR A 271 -8.85 -3.55 -16.27
CA TYR A 271 -9.59 -4.78 -16.11
C TYR A 271 -10.80 -4.56 -15.19
N ILE A 272 -10.61 -3.82 -14.10
CA ILE A 272 -11.70 -3.43 -13.19
C ILE A 272 -12.75 -2.57 -13.91
N ALA A 273 -12.30 -1.64 -14.76
CA ALA A 273 -13.18 -0.81 -15.58
C ALA A 273 -14.02 -1.63 -16.58
N THR A 274 -13.37 -2.59 -17.25
CA THR A 274 -13.95 -3.33 -18.38
C THR A 274 -14.84 -4.50 -17.97
N THR A 275 -14.61 -5.09 -16.80
CA THR A 275 -15.42 -6.21 -16.29
C THR A 275 -16.77 -5.78 -15.72
N ASN A 276 -17.10 -4.48 -15.72
CA ASN A 276 -18.33 -3.93 -15.14
C ASN A 276 -18.50 -4.20 -13.63
N ILE A 277 -17.41 -4.53 -12.91
CA ILE A 277 -17.39 -4.71 -11.43
C ILE A 277 -18.10 -3.55 -10.70
N LEU A 278 -18.06 -2.35 -11.29
CA LEU A 278 -18.61 -1.11 -10.77
C LEU A 278 -20.10 -0.87 -11.06
N ARG A 279 -20.72 -1.60 -11.99
CA ARG A 279 -22.10 -1.31 -12.45
C ARG A 279 -23.19 -1.72 -11.45
N GLY A 280 -22.84 -2.49 -10.43
CA GLY A 280 -23.81 -3.05 -9.50
C GLY A 280 -23.36 -3.04 -8.05
N ILE A 281 -22.53 -2.07 -7.65
CA ILE A 281 -22.28 -1.81 -6.23
C ILE A 281 -23.57 -1.22 -5.63
N ALA A 282 -24.42 -2.09 -5.09
CA ALA A 282 -25.65 -1.71 -4.41
C ALA A 282 -25.47 -1.89 -2.89
N TYR A 283 -25.94 -0.89 -2.15
CA TYR A 283 -25.95 -0.89 -0.69
C TYR A 283 -27.38 -1.07 -0.19
N TYR A 284 -27.63 -2.14 0.57
CA TYR A 284 -28.91 -2.34 1.22
C TYR A 284 -28.71 -3.04 2.56
N ASN A 285 -29.18 -2.44 3.66
CA ASN A 285 -29.16 -3.02 5.01
C ASN A 285 -27.82 -3.68 5.41
N ASP A 286 -26.70 -2.94 5.36
CA ASP A 286 -25.35 -3.40 5.72
C ASP A 286 -24.78 -4.54 4.84
N VAL A 287 -25.34 -4.74 3.64
CA VAL A 287 -24.86 -5.69 2.63
C VAL A 287 -24.40 -4.96 1.39
N ILE A 288 -23.22 -5.34 0.89
CA ILE A 288 -22.75 -4.91 -0.43
C ILE A 288 -22.87 -6.05 -1.41
N PHE A 289 -23.60 -5.76 -2.48
CA PHE A 289 -23.55 -6.54 -3.70
C PHE A 289 -22.47 -5.92 -4.56
N ILE A 290 -21.39 -6.64 -4.83
CA ILE A 290 -20.44 -6.29 -5.90
C ILE A 290 -20.80 -7.18 -7.08
N ILE A 291 -21.49 -6.62 -8.05
CA ILE A 291 -21.78 -7.35 -9.29
C ILE A 291 -20.47 -7.41 -10.08
N LEU A 292 -19.83 -8.58 -10.10
CA LEU A 292 -18.52 -8.77 -10.74
C LEU A 292 -18.65 -8.89 -12.26
N ASN A 293 -19.78 -9.43 -12.76
CA ASN A 293 -20.17 -9.45 -14.17
C ASN A 293 -21.68 -9.79 -14.31
N VAL A 294 -22.17 -9.98 -15.54
CA VAL A 294 -23.60 -10.27 -15.85
C VAL A 294 -24.11 -11.57 -15.19
N GLU A 295 -23.23 -12.49 -14.78
CA GLU A 295 -23.57 -13.84 -14.31
C GLU A 295 -23.12 -14.13 -12.86
N THR A 296 -22.30 -13.27 -12.24
CA THR A 296 -21.76 -13.46 -10.88
C THR A 296 -21.74 -12.17 -10.07
N ALA A 297 -22.16 -12.28 -8.80
CA ALA A 297 -22.06 -11.23 -7.81
C ALA A 297 -21.31 -11.76 -6.58
N ALA A 298 -20.34 -10.98 -6.10
CA ALA A 298 -19.75 -11.18 -4.78
C ALA A 298 -20.56 -10.39 -3.76
N ILE A 299 -21.09 -11.06 -2.74
CA ILE A 299 -21.80 -10.41 -1.65
C ILE A 299 -20.87 -10.30 -0.44
N LEU A 300 -20.56 -9.08 -0.03
CA LEU A 300 -19.88 -8.80 1.23
C LEU A 300 -20.95 -8.54 2.30
N MET A 301 -21.16 -9.54 3.16
CA MET A 301 -22.06 -9.43 4.33
C MET A 301 -21.25 -9.35 5.62
N LYS A 302 -21.77 -8.57 6.57
CA LYS A 302 -21.18 -8.31 7.89
C LYS A 302 -20.99 -9.55 8.78
N ASN A 303 -21.55 -10.73 8.46
CA ASN A 303 -21.68 -11.76 9.49
C ASN A 303 -21.70 -13.24 9.07
N GLU A 304 -20.95 -13.67 8.07
CA GLU A 304 -20.56 -15.08 7.99
C GLU A 304 -19.09 -15.22 7.63
N LYS A 305 -18.38 -16.08 8.36
CA LYS A 305 -16.93 -16.32 8.32
C LYS A 305 -16.36 -16.77 6.96
N ARG A 306 -17.11 -16.68 5.87
CA ARG A 306 -16.69 -16.92 4.49
C ARG A 306 -17.53 -16.04 3.57
N GLY A 307 -16.89 -15.17 2.78
CA GLY A 307 -17.52 -14.63 1.58
C GLY A 307 -17.95 -15.81 0.70
N ARG A 308 -19.23 -15.90 0.35
CA ARG A 308 -19.75 -16.86 -0.62
C ARG A 308 -19.98 -16.13 -1.94
N ALA A 309 -19.35 -16.61 -3.02
CA ALA A 309 -19.81 -16.31 -4.36
C ALA A 309 -21.17 -17.00 -4.55
N LEU A 310 -22.21 -16.23 -4.85
CA LEU A 310 -23.49 -16.80 -5.29
C LEU A 310 -23.60 -16.57 -6.80
N THR A 311 -23.68 -17.67 -7.55
CA THR A 311 -24.17 -17.65 -8.93
C THR A 311 -25.67 -17.38 -8.88
N LEU A 312 -26.10 -16.25 -9.44
CA LEU A 312 -27.52 -15.97 -9.61
C LEU A 312 -28.02 -16.83 -10.78
N ASP A 313 -28.78 -17.89 -10.47
CA ASP A 313 -29.50 -18.63 -11.50
C ASP A 313 -30.50 -17.69 -12.20
N LYS A 314 -30.47 -17.68 -13.54
CA LYS A 314 -31.36 -16.84 -14.36
C LYS A 314 -32.82 -17.05 -13.92
N PRO A 315 -33.63 -15.97 -13.80
CA PRO A 315 -35.06 -16.15 -13.63
C PRO A 315 -35.59 -16.92 -14.84
N LYS A 316 -36.22 -18.07 -14.58
CA LYS A 316 -37.06 -18.72 -15.59
C LYS A 316 -38.20 -17.76 -15.87
N ILE A 317 -38.21 -17.26 -17.10
CA ILE A 317 -39.35 -16.56 -17.66
C ILE A 317 -40.36 -17.66 -17.99
N ASP A 318 -41.36 -17.83 -17.12
CA ASP A 318 -42.64 -18.45 -17.48
C ASP A 318 -43.59 -17.36 -17.97
#